data_AF-A0A9D6SU36-F1
#
_entry.id   AF-A0A9D6SU36-F1
#
_cell.length_a   1.000
_cell.length_b   1.000
_cell.length_c   1.000
_cell.angle_alpha   90.00
_cell.angle_beta   90.00
_cell.angle_gamma   90.00
#
_symmetry.space_group_name_H-M   'P 1'
#
loop_
_entity.id
_entity.type
_entity.pdbx_description
1 polymer ?
#
loop_
_entity_poly.entity_id
_entity_poly.type
_entity_poly.pdbx_seq_one_letter_code
_entity_poly.pdbx_strand_id
1 'polypeptide(L)'
;MKKIDIEKALSEPEGLKKLSDRASIIKQKHGDTAGQPLAKLRPVQLRPTQVCPTPAEVKANDQDHVERRYLLANIGRLVPELANEPPKSALEKLVQRYKEKPSTASGFLVEDAINRLTTAAKPDAQTEKLVDEAIRALGAATGGQKRRTSGRASKETDSIWSRLYRHSDYEGRSLFVNHDPGWVYRRIRKSTLQDVNLNDRISSLYVDASSTEVGGKVILFQDDCYTGRYAIFPTTAGAPDERAYTPYVGNFINDKTSSILVVRQYENEVPVTLGSFGLRDTIEDFVNGVDDRISLRGDPVITWDMWPNFSPDRRYIYLRIPVEVAIDWWPDYDAEVRYWIYLYVDSGGDLRGYVDWYGAWAEGGLKSGDVVDGLMDALPDTIDDVNSQLSDALDAAALFAPFERQYFLPGTAGSTGRTDDDLTLVLVRR
;
A
#
# COMPACT_ATOMS: atom_id res chain seq x y z
N MET A 1 36.18 17.46 -20.06
CA MET A 1 36.25 18.24 -21.32
C MET A 1 35.86 19.65 -20.94
N LYS A 2 36.64 20.71 -21.24
CA LYS A 2 36.31 22.05 -20.70
C LYS A 2 34.98 22.53 -21.29
N LYS A 3 34.23 23.41 -20.60
CA LYS A 3 32.95 23.97 -21.08
C LYS A 3 33.04 24.50 -22.53
N ILE A 4 34.13 25.20 -22.84
CA ILE A 4 34.47 25.69 -24.18
C ILE A 4 34.57 24.57 -25.23
N ASP A 5 35.06 23.39 -24.85
CA ASP A 5 35.20 22.26 -25.76
C ASP A 5 33.85 21.60 -26.05
N ILE A 6 32.93 21.60 -25.08
CA ILE A 6 31.55 21.08 -25.25
C ILE A 6 30.73 22.05 -26.09
N GLU A 7 30.78 23.35 -25.79
CA GLU A 7 30.11 24.38 -26.60
C GLU A 7 30.61 24.34 -28.05
N LYS A 8 31.92 24.21 -28.25
CA LYS A 8 32.50 24.04 -29.59
C LYS A 8 32.05 22.72 -30.24
N ALA A 9 32.00 21.62 -29.50
CA ALA A 9 31.52 20.34 -30.00
C ALA A 9 30.03 20.34 -30.38
N LEU A 10 29.19 21.13 -29.70
CA LEU A 10 27.77 21.29 -30.01
C LEU A 10 27.54 22.25 -31.18
N SER A 11 28.47 23.15 -31.45
CA SER A 11 28.38 24.17 -32.51
C SER A 11 28.92 23.71 -33.87
N GLU A 12 29.81 22.71 -33.89
CA GLU A 12 30.51 22.26 -35.09
C GLU A 12 30.03 20.86 -35.54
N PRO A 13 29.78 20.64 -36.85
CA PRO A 13 29.33 19.34 -37.37
C PRO A 13 30.24 18.15 -37.02
N GLU A 14 31.55 18.37 -36.98
CA GLU A 14 32.52 17.35 -36.57
C GLU A 14 32.46 17.03 -35.07
N GLY A 15 32.12 18.02 -34.25
CA GLY A 15 31.89 17.85 -32.82
C GLY A 15 30.65 17.01 -32.54
N LEU A 16 29.55 17.29 -33.24
CA LEU A 16 28.32 16.50 -33.16
C LEU A 16 28.55 15.05 -33.61
N LYS A 17 29.34 14.83 -34.66
CA LYS A 17 29.71 13.49 -35.12
C LYS A 17 30.51 12.74 -34.06
N LYS A 18 31.53 13.37 -33.45
CA LYS A 18 32.31 12.76 -32.36
C LYS A 18 31.45 12.42 -31.13
N LEU A 19 30.49 13.28 -30.79
CA LEU A 19 29.53 13.02 -29.70
C LEU A 19 28.62 11.84 -30.05
N SER A 20 28.12 11.76 -31.28
CA SER A 20 27.31 10.66 -31.79
C SER A 20 28.06 9.32 -31.83
N ASP A 21 29.32 9.32 -32.28
CA ASP A 21 30.17 8.13 -32.31
C ASP A 21 30.45 7.63 -30.88
N ARG A 22 30.74 8.55 -29.94
CA ARG A 22 30.90 8.22 -28.52
C ARG A 22 29.62 7.66 -27.90
N ALA A 23 28.48 8.28 -28.18
CA ALA A 23 27.18 7.81 -27.73
C ALA A 23 26.90 6.39 -28.25
N SER A 24 27.26 6.10 -29.51
CA SER A 24 27.10 4.77 -30.12
C SER A 24 28.01 3.71 -29.48
N ILE A 25 29.27 4.06 -29.17
CA ILE A 25 30.20 3.17 -28.46
C ILE A 25 29.69 2.86 -27.05
N ILE A 26 29.18 3.87 -26.35
CA ILE A 26 28.61 3.69 -25.02
C ILE A 26 27.35 2.83 -25.10
N LYS A 27 26.47 3.09 -26.05
CA LYS A 27 25.27 2.28 -26.31
C LYS A 27 25.62 0.82 -26.60
N GLN A 28 26.69 0.55 -27.36
CA GLN A 28 27.19 -0.81 -27.57
C GLN A 28 27.75 -1.44 -26.30
N LYS A 29 28.43 -0.68 -25.44
CA LYS A 29 29.05 -1.18 -24.22
C LYS A 29 28.03 -1.42 -23.09
N HIS A 30 26.97 -0.62 -23.03
CA HIS A 30 26.02 -0.61 -21.92
C HIS A 30 24.60 -1.07 -22.29
N GLY A 31 24.29 -1.28 -23.57
CA GLY A 31 22.97 -1.70 -24.06
C GLY A 31 22.00 -0.54 -24.29
N ASP A 32 20.76 -0.86 -24.68
CA ASP A 32 19.64 0.09 -24.88
C ASP A 32 19.05 0.64 -23.55
N THR A 33 19.70 0.37 -22.42
CA THR A 33 19.34 0.92 -21.10
C THR A 33 19.80 2.37 -20.92
N ALA A 34 20.56 2.92 -21.87
CA ALA A 34 20.94 4.34 -21.89
C ALA A 34 19.68 5.23 -21.95
N GLY A 35 19.29 5.77 -20.79
CA GLY A 35 18.12 6.64 -20.63
C GLY A 35 17.00 6.06 -19.77
N GLN A 36 17.10 4.80 -19.31
CA GLN A 36 16.19 4.31 -18.27
C GLN A 36 16.75 4.68 -16.89
N PRO A 37 15.88 5.13 -15.96
CA PRO A 37 16.29 5.32 -14.58
C PRO A 37 16.88 4.04 -14.00
N LEU A 38 17.93 4.18 -13.20
CA LEU A 38 18.59 3.04 -12.55
C LEU A 38 18.25 3.05 -11.06
N ALA A 39 17.89 1.89 -10.52
CA ALA A 39 17.69 1.69 -9.09
C ALA A 39 18.52 0.51 -8.61
N LYS A 40 19.11 0.62 -7.42
CA LYS A 40 19.74 -0.50 -6.71
C LYS A 40 19.21 -0.54 -5.28
N LEU A 41 19.15 -1.76 -4.73
CA LEU A 41 18.67 -2.04 -3.39
C LEU A 41 19.56 -3.12 -2.77
N ARG A 42 19.90 -3.00 -1.49
CA ARG A 42 20.64 -3.99 -0.71
C ARG A 42 20.01 -4.16 0.68
N PRO A 43 19.97 -5.39 1.23
CA PRO A 43 19.57 -5.60 2.62
C PRO A 43 20.66 -5.09 3.56
N VAL A 44 20.28 -4.63 4.74
CA VAL A 44 21.22 -4.27 5.81
C VAL A 44 21.80 -5.54 6.43
N GLN A 45 23.11 -5.55 6.67
CA GLN A 45 23.72 -6.58 7.50
C GLN A 45 23.50 -6.21 8.97
N LEU A 46 22.52 -6.86 9.60
CA LEU A 46 22.17 -6.63 10.99
C LEU A 46 23.35 -6.94 11.91
N ARG A 47 23.70 -6.00 12.78
CA ARG A 47 24.76 -6.20 13.78
C ARG A 47 24.22 -7.02 14.96
N PRO A 48 25.06 -7.80 15.67
CA PRO A 48 24.61 -8.56 16.84
C PRO A 48 23.99 -7.70 17.96
N THR A 49 24.36 -6.43 18.03
CA THR A 49 23.87 -5.46 19.04
C THR A 49 22.57 -4.77 18.63
N GLN A 50 22.13 -4.92 17.37
CA GLN A 50 20.93 -4.26 16.87
C GLN A 50 19.69 -4.97 17.40
N VAL A 51 18.80 -4.22 18.06
CA VAL A 51 17.53 -4.75 18.53
C VAL A 51 16.68 -5.10 17.32
N CYS A 52 16.41 -6.39 17.16
CA CYS A 52 15.60 -6.93 16.07
C CYS A 52 14.35 -7.61 16.65
N PRO A 53 13.22 -7.58 15.93
CA PRO A 53 12.01 -8.24 16.37
C PRO A 53 12.24 -9.74 16.45
N THR A 54 11.69 -10.35 17.50
CA THR A 54 11.59 -11.80 17.61
C THR A 54 10.70 -12.36 16.49
N PRO A 55 10.84 -13.64 16.12
CA PRO A 55 9.94 -14.26 15.14
C PRO A 55 8.45 -14.16 15.50
N ALA A 56 8.14 -14.14 16.80
CA ALA A 56 6.76 -13.97 17.29
C ALA A 56 6.25 -12.54 17.06
N GLU A 57 7.08 -11.52 17.27
CA GLU A 57 6.74 -10.12 17.00
C GLU A 57 6.58 -9.85 15.51
N VAL A 58 7.47 -10.39 14.66
CA VAL A 58 7.31 -10.34 13.20
C VAL A 58 5.96 -10.96 12.80
N LYS A 59 5.67 -12.16 13.31
CA LYS A 59 4.41 -12.84 13.03
C LYS A 59 3.19 -12.02 13.48
N ALA A 60 3.23 -11.43 14.68
CA ALA A 60 2.14 -10.61 15.19
C ALA A 60 1.95 -9.31 14.38
N ASN A 61 3.04 -8.70 13.92
CA ASN A 61 3.03 -7.45 13.17
C ASN A 61 2.61 -7.63 11.71
N ASP A 62 2.94 -8.75 11.07
CA ASP A 62 2.75 -8.93 9.62
C ASP A 62 1.52 -9.78 9.24
N GLN A 63 0.97 -10.57 10.19
CA GLN A 63 -0.23 -11.40 9.94
C GLN A 63 -1.55 -10.66 10.13
N ASP A 64 -1.60 -9.38 9.75
CA ASP A 64 -2.80 -8.56 9.87
C ASP A 64 -3.40 -8.15 8.52
N HIS A 65 -2.97 -8.78 7.44
CA HIS A 65 -3.52 -8.56 6.11
C HIS A 65 -4.03 -9.85 5.45
N VAL A 66 -5.06 -9.70 4.61
CA VAL A 66 -5.58 -10.79 3.78
C VAL A 66 -5.65 -10.35 2.32
N GLU A 67 -5.18 -11.21 1.42
CA GLU A 67 -5.35 -11.07 -0.02
C GLU A 67 -6.16 -12.26 -0.53
N ARG A 68 -7.15 -11.99 -1.40
CA ARG A 68 -7.99 -13.03 -1.98
C ARG A 68 -7.91 -12.99 -3.49
N ARG A 69 -7.91 -14.18 -4.07
CA ARG A 69 -8.22 -14.38 -5.49
C ARG A 69 -9.67 -14.81 -5.59
N TYR A 70 -10.46 -14.07 -6.35
CA TYR A 70 -11.86 -14.38 -6.57
C TYR A 70 -12.01 -15.64 -7.42
N LEU A 71 -12.92 -16.53 -7.04
CA LEU A 71 -13.23 -17.74 -7.79
C LEU A 71 -14.44 -17.55 -8.69
N LEU A 72 -14.38 -16.51 -9.54
CA LEU A 72 -15.50 -16.06 -10.36
C LEU A 72 -16.06 -17.18 -11.27
N ALA A 73 -15.19 -18.06 -11.77
CA ALA A 73 -15.54 -19.01 -12.82
C ALA A 73 -15.90 -20.42 -12.35
N ASN A 74 -15.78 -20.78 -11.06
CA ASN A 74 -15.96 -22.20 -10.70
C ASN A 74 -16.27 -22.51 -9.21
N ILE A 75 -17.29 -21.89 -8.63
CA ILE A 75 -17.79 -22.26 -7.28
C ILE A 75 -18.08 -23.77 -7.18
N GLY A 76 -18.53 -24.39 -8.27
CA GLY A 76 -18.77 -25.84 -8.35
C GLY A 76 -17.55 -26.72 -8.06
N ARG A 77 -16.33 -26.23 -8.22
CA ARG A 77 -15.12 -26.98 -7.82
C ARG A 77 -14.96 -27.08 -6.30
N LEU A 78 -15.39 -26.06 -5.57
CA LEU A 78 -15.35 -26.04 -4.12
C LEU A 78 -16.59 -26.67 -3.50
N VAL A 79 -17.73 -26.52 -4.17
CA VAL A 79 -19.03 -26.99 -3.71
C VAL A 79 -19.67 -27.80 -4.84
N PRO A 80 -19.31 -29.10 -4.99
CA PRO A 80 -19.68 -29.93 -6.15
C PRO A 80 -21.18 -30.00 -6.46
N GLU A 81 -22.02 -29.95 -5.43
CA GLU A 81 -23.47 -29.92 -5.58
C GLU A 81 -24.01 -28.64 -6.24
N LEU A 82 -23.21 -27.56 -6.31
CA LEU A 82 -23.54 -26.32 -7.00
C LEU A 82 -22.98 -26.26 -8.43
N ALA A 83 -22.29 -27.31 -8.90
CA ALA A 83 -21.62 -27.28 -10.21
C ALA A 83 -22.57 -27.04 -11.39
N ASN A 84 -23.81 -27.56 -11.29
CA ASN A 84 -24.84 -27.43 -12.32
C ASN A 84 -25.93 -26.41 -11.95
N GLU A 85 -25.78 -25.72 -10.82
CA GLU A 85 -26.79 -24.78 -10.35
C GLU A 85 -26.69 -23.44 -11.10
N PRO A 86 -27.81 -22.86 -11.53
CA PRO A 86 -27.82 -21.50 -12.06
C PRO A 86 -27.25 -20.51 -11.03
N PRO A 87 -26.50 -19.46 -11.45
CA PRO A 87 -25.82 -18.56 -10.52
C PRO A 87 -26.71 -17.95 -9.41
N LYS A 88 -27.97 -17.57 -9.73
CA LYS A 88 -28.92 -17.05 -8.74
C LYS A 88 -29.28 -18.11 -7.69
N SER A 89 -29.60 -19.34 -8.11
CA SER A 89 -29.94 -20.43 -7.18
C SER A 89 -28.73 -20.87 -6.35
N ALA A 90 -27.53 -20.85 -6.94
CA ALA A 90 -26.30 -21.10 -6.20
C ALA A 90 -26.10 -20.08 -5.06
N LEU A 91 -26.32 -18.78 -5.34
CA LEU A 91 -26.26 -17.73 -4.30
C LEU A 91 -27.30 -17.95 -3.20
N GLU A 92 -28.56 -18.24 -3.54
CA GLU A 92 -29.62 -18.53 -2.56
C GLU A 92 -29.23 -19.70 -1.63
N LYS A 93 -28.75 -20.81 -2.20
CA LYS A 93 -28.30 -21.99 -1.42
C LYS A 93 -27.11 -21.66 -0.52
N LEU A 94 -26.16 -20.88 -1.00
CA LEU A 94 -24.99 -20.46 -0.21
C LEU A 94 -25.38 -19.51 0.92
N VAL A 95 -26.28 -18.56 0.68
CA VAL A 95 -26.81 -17.66 1.70
C VAL A 95 -27.54 -18.44 2.78
N GLN A 96 -28.38 -19.40 2.41
CA GLN A 96 -29.09 -20.24 3.37
C GLN A 96 -28.12 -21.05 4.24
N ARG A 97 -27.11 -21.69 3.63
CA ARG A 97 -26.07 -22.42 4.36
C ARG A 97 -25.26 -21.52 5.28
N TYR A 98 -24.94 -20.32 4.82
CA TYR A 98 -24.22 -19.34 5.62
C TYR A 98 -25.03 -18.92 6.85
N LYS A 99 -26.33 -18.66 6.69
CA LYS A 99 -27.24 -18.35 7.81
C LYS A 99 -27.33 -19.49 8.83
N GLU A 100 -27.35 -20.75 8.37
CA GLU A 100 -27.40 -21.93 9.24
C GLU A 100 -26.08 -22.20 9.97
N LYS A 101 -24.96 -22.02 9.28
CA LYS A 101 -23.61 -22.26 9.82
C LYS A 101 -22.62 -21.19 9.34
N PRO A 102 -22.62 -20.02 10.00
CA PRO A 102 -21.72 -18.94 9.64
C PRO A 102 -20.26 -19.36 9.85
N SER A 103 -19.44 -19.12 8.84
CA SER A 103 -17.99 -19.31 8.92
C SER A 103 -17.32 -18.42 7.89
N THR A 104 -16.06 -18.08 8.13
CA THR A 104 -15.22 -17.33 7.18
C THR A 104 -15.23 -17.98 5.79
N ALA A 105 -15.07 -19.31 5.71
CA ALA A 105 -15.08 -20.03 4.44
C ALA A 105 -16.44 -19.96 3.70
N SER A 106 -17.56 -20.10 4.42
CA SER A 106 -18.88 -19.97 3.81
C SER A 106 -19.20 -18.53 3.40
N GLY A 107 -18.69 -17.53 4.13
CA GLY A 107 -18.78 -16.12 3.76
C GLY A 107 -18.06 -15.82 2.44
N PHE A 108 -16.89 -16.42 2.23
CA PHE A 108 -16.13 -16.26 0.97
C PHE A 108 -16.89 -16.81 -0.22
N LEU A 109 -17.57 -17.95 -0.07
CA LEU A 109 -18.37 -18.54 -1.13
C LEU A 109 -19.57 -17.64 -1.48
N VAL A 110 -20.20 -17.01 -0.49
CA VAL A 110 -21.29 -16.04 -0.72
C VAL A 110 -20.74 -14.81 -1.45
N GLU A 111 -19.60 -14.27 -1.03
CA GLU A 111 -18.94 -13.15 -1.72
C GLU A 111 -18.59 -13.47 -3.18
N ASP A 112 -17.98 -14.64 -3.44
CA ASP A 112 -17.68 -15.09 -4.79
C ASP A 112 -18.95 -15.27 -5.64
N ALA A 113 -20.05 -15.75 -5.04
CA ALA A 113 -21.33 -15.91 -5.71
C ALA A 113 -21.99 -14.57 -6.06
N ILE A 114 -21.89 -13.57 -5.18
CA ILE A 114 -22.29 -12.18 -5.47
C ILE A 114 -21.47 -11.68 -6.66
N ASN A 115 -20.15 -11.78 -6.59
CA ASN A 115 -19.25 -11.28 -7.62
C ASN A 115 -19.47 -11.98 -8.96
N ARG A 116 -19.77 -13.28 -8.98
CA ARG A 116 -20.12 -14.00 -10.21
C ARG A 116 -21.36 -13.41 -10.91
N LEU A 117 -22.34 -12.93 -10.15
CA LEU A 117 -23.56 -12.32 -10.68
C LEU A 117 -23.35 -10.87 -11.12
N THR A 118 -22.59 -10.09 -10.34
CA THR A 118 -22.49 -8.63 -10.53
C THR A 118 -21.34 -8.22 -11.43
N THR A 119 -20.31 -9.07 -11.56
CA THR A 119 -19.15 -8.73 -12.36
C THR A 119 -19.38 -8.94 -13.83
N ALA A 120 -20.47 -9.53 -14.34
CA ALA A 120 -20.66 -9.76 -15.79
C ALA A 120 -21.38 -8.60 -16.51
N ALA A 121 -22.45 -8.09 -15.90
CA ALA A 121 -23.27 -6.98 -16.39
C ALA A 121 -23.99 -6.29 -15.22
N LYS A 122 -24.76 -5.24 -15.50
CA LYS A 122 -25.69 -4.69 -14.51
C LYS A 122 -26.71 -5.79 -14.14
N PRO A 123 -26.85 -6.16 -12.86
CA PRO A 123 -27.87 -7.12 -12.44
C PRO A 123 -29.29 -6.57 -12.64
N ASP A 124 -30.25 -7.46 -12.93
CA ASP A 124 -31.66 -7.12 -12.92
C ASP A 124 -32.19 -6.90 -11.49
N ALA A 125 -33.39 -6.33 -11.35
CA ALA A 125 -33.95 -5.98 -10.03
C ALA A 125 -34.11 -7.19 -9.08
N GLN A 126 -34.38 -8.38 -9.62
CA GLN A 126 -34.48 -9.60 -8.82
C GLN A 126 -33.10 -10.03 -8.30
N THR A 127 -32.07 -9.92 -9.14
CA THR A 127 -30.68 -10.20 -8.79
C THR A 127 -30.17 -9.21 -7.77
N GLU A 128 -30.48 -7.92 -7.93
CA GLU A 128 -30.13 -6.88 -6.94
C GLU A 128 -30.74 -7.19 -5.57
N LYS A 129 -32.03 -7.54 -5.52
CA LYS A 129 -32.68 -7.94 -4.26
C LYS A 129 -31.98 -9.13 -3.59
N LEU A 130 -31.57 -10.12 -4.38
CA LEU A 130 -30.86 -11.30 -3.88
C LEU A 130 -29.45 -10.95 -3.38
N VAL A 131 -28.73 -10.08 -4.10
CA VAL A 131 -27.41 -9.57 -3.69
C VAL A 131 -27.53 -8.78 -2.39
N ASP A 132 -28.50 -7.88 -2.28
CA ASP A 132 -28.76 -7.13 -1.05
C ASP A 132 -29.08 -8.05 0.14
N GLU A 133 -29.87 -9.11 -0.07
CA GLU A 133 -30.11 -10.11 0.96
C GLU A 133 -28.83 -10.84 1.38
N ALA A 134 -27.98 -11.21 0.41
CA ALA A 134 -26.72 -11.88 0.66
C ALA A 134 -25.75 -10.98 1.47
N ILE A 135 -25.65 -9.70 1.11
CA ILE A 135 -24.83 -8.71 1.84
C ILE A 135 -25.34 -8.54 3.27
N ARG A 136 -26.66 -8.41 3.46
CA ARG A 136 -27.24 -8.34 4.81
C ARG A 136 -26.98 -9.61 5.62
N ALA A 137 -27.04 -10.78 4.99
CA ALA A 137 -26.72 -12.04 5.65
C ALA A 137 -25.26 -12.06 6.12
N LEU A 138 -24.32 -11.63 5.27
CA LEU A 138 -22.90 -11.51 5.61
C LEU A 138 -22.67 -10.59 6.82
N GLY A 139 -23.31 -9.42 6.84
CA GLY A 139 -23.21 -8.47 7.95
C GLY A 139 -23.91 -8.91 9.25
N ALA A 140 -24.99 -9.70 9.18
CA ALA A 140 -25.75 -10.10 10.37
C ALA A 140 -25.16 -11.30 11.13
N ALA A 141 -24.50 -12.23 10.44
CA ALA A 141 -24.11 -13.51 11.02
C ALA A 141 -22.81 -13.45 11.85
N THR A 142 -21.96 -12.44 11.64
CA THR A 142 -20.70 -12.24 12.38
C THR A 142 -20.93 -11.82 13.84
N GLY A 143 -22.03 -11.11 14.15
CA GLY A 143 -22.34 -10.68 15.51
C GLY A 143 -22.72 -11.80 16.50
N GLY A 144 -22.95 -13.04 16.03
CA GLY A 144 -23.39 -14.17 16.85
C GLY A 144 -22.28 -15.09 17.38
N GLN A 145 -21.07 -15.07 16.79
CA GLN A 145 -19.96 -15.94 17.21
C GLN A 145 -19.19 -15.32 18.38
N LYS A 146 -19.76 -15.40 19.59
CA LYS A 146 -18.98 -15.21 20.83
C LYS A 146 -17.93 -16.31 20.94
N ARG A 147 -16.73 -16.07 20.41
CA ARG A 147 -15.56 -16.91 20.67
C ARG A 147 -15.30 -16.90 22.20
N ARG A 148 -15.56 -18.03 22.86
CA ARG A 148 -15.11 -18.30 24.24
C ARG A 148 -13.59 -18.52 24.21
N THR A 149 -12.82 -17.48 23.94
CA THR A 149 -11.38 -17.48 24.17
C THR A 149 -11.14 -16.93 25.57
N SER A 150 -10.54 -17.78 26.41
CA SER A 150 -10.11 -17.50 27.76
C SER A 150 -9.24 -16.24 27.83
N GLY A 151 -9.66 -15.21 28.58
CA GLY A 151 -8.74 -14.27 29.22
C GLY A 151 -8.73 -12.81 28.76
N ARG A 152 -9.24 -12.46 27.57
CA ARG A 152 -9.42 -11.04 27.19
C ARG A 152 -10.51 -10.96 26.12
N ALA A 153 -11.65 -10.38 26.48
CA ALA A 153 -12.80 -10.27 25.60
C ALA A 153 -12.58 -9.14 24.58
N SER A 154 -11.75 -9.36 23.55
CA SER A 154 -11.98 -8.63 22.31
C SER A 154 -13.26 -9.21 21.71
N LYS A 155 -14.35 -8.44 21.75
CA LYS A 155 -15.50 -8.72 20.89
C LYS A 155 -14.94 -8.67 19.47
N GLU A 156 -14.73 -9.80 18.80
CA GLU A 156 -14.41 -9.78 17.37
C GLU A 156 -15.66 -9.21 16.68
N THR A 157 -15.58 -7.93 16.33
CA THR A 157 -16.60 -7.20 15.60
C THR A 157 -16.50 -7.61 14.13
N ASP A 158 -17.60 -8.09 13.57
CA ASP A 158 -18.31 -7.51 12.41
C ASP A 158 -17.50 -7.06 11.15
N SER A 159 -18.16 -6.96 9.99
CA SER A 159 -17.49 -6.80 8.69
C SER A 159 -17.54 -5.36 8.18
N ILE A 160 -16.51 -4.96 7.42
CA ILE A 160 -16.51 -3.74 6.61
C ILE A 160 -16.73 -4.17 5.17
N TRP A 161 -17.61 -3.53 4.43
CA TRP A 161 -17.81 -3.90 3.02
C TRP A 161 -17.98 -2.72 2.09
N SER A 162 -17.75 -2.99 0.82
CA SER A 162 -17.98 -2.04 -0.26
C SER A 162 -18.42 -2.74 -1.52
N ARG A 163 -19.20 -2.03 -2.33
CA ARG A 163 -19.49 -2.43 -3.70
C ARG A 163 -19.04 -1.31 -4.62
N LEU A 164 -18.11 -1.67 -5.52
CA LEU A 164 -17.49 -0.76 -6.47
C LEU A 164 -18.10 -0.96 -7.85
N TYR A 165 -18.42 0.12 -8.55
CA TYR A 165 -19.17 0.11 -9.79
C TYR A 165 -18.38 0.73 -10.94
N ARG A 166 -18.62 0.19 -12.13
CA ARG A 166 -17.97 0.64 -13.36
C ARG A 166 -18.37 2.05 -13.80
N HIS A 167 -19.59 2.46 -13.49
CA HIS A 167 -20.15 3.75 -13.93
C HIS A 167 -20.56 4.58 -12.72
N SER A 168 -20.81 5.88 -12.94
CA SER A 168 -21.38 6.74 -11.90
C SER A 168 -22.75 6.21 -11.45
N ASP A 169 -23.22 6.69 -10.31
CA ASP A 169 -24.58 6.42 -9.81
C ASP A 169 -24.90 4.93 -9.63
N TYR A 170 -23.88 4.13 -9.28
CA TYR A 170 -24.00 2.70 -8.97
C TYR A 170 -24.44 1.85 -10.16
N GLU A 171 -23.99 2.22 -11.35
CA GLU A 171 -24.39 1.59 -12.60
C GLU A 171 -23.36 0.60 -13.16
N GLY A 172 -23.86 -0.33 -13.98
CA GLY A 172 -23.04 -1.31 -14.69
C GLY A 172 -22.54 -2.48 -13.85
N ARG A 173 -21.38 -3.03 -14.27
CA ARG A 173 -20.71 -4.15 -13.60
C ARG A 173 -20.19 -3.68 -12.25
N SER A 174 -20.20 -4.56 -11.25
CA SER A 174 -19.69 -4.24 -9.91
C SER A 174 -18.92 -5.38 -9.26
N LEU A 175 -18.03 -4.99 -8.34
CA LEU A 175 -17.28 -5.87 -7.45
C LEU A 175 -17.70 -5.58 -6.01
N PHE A 176 -18.14 -6.62 -5.31
CA PHE A 176 -18.38 -6.61 -3.88
C PHE A 176 -17.13 -7.11 -3.12
N VAL A 177 -16.83 -6.44 -2.02
CA VAL A 177 -15.67 -6.65 -1.18
C VAL A 177 -16.12 -6.71 0.27
N ASN A 178 -15.91 -7.84 0.95
CA ASN A 178 -16.21 -8.02 2.38
C ASN A 178 -14.95 -8.22 3.24
N HIS A 179 -14.59 -7.27 4.08
CA HIS A 179 -13.43 -7.36 4.95
C HIS A 179 -13.78 -8.03 6.29
N ASP A 180 -13.38 -9.29 6.40
CA ASP A 180 -13.65 -10.12 7.57
C ASP A 180 -12.97 -9.62 8.86
N PRO A 181 -13.52 -10.00 10.03
CA PRO A 181 -12.90 -9.75 11.33
C PRO A 181 -11.49 -10.32 11.44
N GLY A 182 -10.69 -9.70 12.31
CA GLY A 182 -9.35 -10.18 12.69
C GLY A 182 -8.21 -9.73 11.78
N TRP A 183 -8.50 -9.04 10.68
CA TRP A 183 -7.50 -8.45 9.79
C TRP A 183 -7.58 -6.92 9.87
N VAL A 184 -6.43 -6.25 9.82
CA VAL A 184 -6.30 -4.80 9.63
C VAL A 184 -6.54 -4.43 8.18
N TYR A 185 -5.96 -5.22 7.26
CA TYR A 185 -5.99 -4.93 5.83
C TYR A 185 -6.67 -6.01 5.01
N ARG A 186 -7.45 -5.60 4.02
CA ARG A 186 -7.77 -6.42 2.86
C ARG A 186 -7.18 -5.82 1.61
N ARG A 187 -6.36 -6.62 0.93
CA ARG A 187 -5.60 -6.29 -0.27
C ARG A 187 -6.36 -6.69 -1.53
N ILE A 188 -6.54 -5.75 -2.45
CA ILE A 188 -7.03 -6.02 -3.81
C ILE A 188 -6.03 -5.38 -4.79
N ARG A 189 -5.37 -6.22 -5.58
CA ARG A 189 -4.34 -5.81 -6.55
C ARG A 189 -4.93 -5.57 -7.93
N LYS A 190 -4.11 -5.01 -8.82
CA LYS A 190 -4.43 -4.80 -10.24
C LYS A 190 -4.91 -6.06 -10.94
N SER A 191 -4.22 -7.18 -10.74
CA SER A 191 -4.59 -8.46 -11.34
C SER A 191 -6.04 -8.86 -10.99
N THR A 192 -6.43 -8.70 -9.73
CA THR A 192 -7.79 -8.94 -9.27
C THR A 192 -8.81 -8.04 -9.97
N LEU A 193 -8.50 -6.75 -10.15
CA LEU A 193 -9.37 -5.80 -10.84
C LEU A 193 -9.42 -6.05 -12.36
N GLN A 194 -8.34 -6.57 -12.95
CA GLN A 194 -8.30 -6.99 -14.35
C GLN A 194 -9.19 -8.22 -14.56
N ASP A 195 -9.16 -9.20 -13.65
CA ASP A 195 -9.98 -10.41 -13.72
C ASP A 195 -11.50 -10.10 -13.73
N VAL A 196 -11.92 -9.05 -13.02
CA VAL A 196 -13.32 -8.57 -13.02
C VAL A 196 -13.60 -7.44 -14.02
N ASN A 197 -12.61 -7.05 -14.83
CA ASN A 197 -12.70 -5.98 -15.83
C ASN A 197 -13.10 -4.61 -15.24
N LEU A 198 -12.57 -4.28 -14.05
CA LEU A 198 -12.74 -3.00 -13.35
C LEU A 198 -11.45 -2.18 -13.19
N ASN A 199 -10.28 -2.69 -13.59
CA ASN A 199 -9.04 -1.91 -13.59
C ASN A 199 -9.20 -0.62 -14.43
N ASP A 200 -8.87 0.52 -13.84
CA ASP A 200 -9.03 1.87 -14.42
C ASP A 200 -10.45 2.20 -14.88
N ARG A 201 -11.46 1.68 -14.17
CA ARG A 201 -12.86 1.84 -14.55
C ARG A 201 -13.82 2.00 -13.37
N ILE A 202 -13.34 2.25 -12.16
CA ILE A 202 -14.22 2.40 -10.99
C ILE A 202 -14.66 3.86 -10.92
N SER A 203 -15.96 4.12 -11.11
CA SER A 203 -16.51 5.49 -11.13
C SER A 203 -17.45 5.78 -9.96
N SER A 204 -17.99 4.78 -9.28
CA SER A 204 -18.76 5.00 -8.04
C SER A 204 -18.62 3.83 -7.07
N LEU A 205 -18.92 4.06 -5.80
CA LEU A 205 -18.94 3.01 -4.79
C LEU A 205 -19.86 3.39 -3.64
N TYR A 206 -20.31 2.40 -2.90
CA TYR A 206 -20.74 2.62 -1.53
C TYR A 206 -19.86 1.84 -0.58
N VAL A 207 -19.72 2.40 0.62
CA VAL A 207 -19.00 1.81 1.74
C VAL A 207 -19.93 1.71 2.93
N ASP A 208 -19.78 0.65 3.70
CA ASP A 208 -20.59 0.42 4.87
C ASP A 208 -19.85 -0.50 5.85
N ALA A 209 -20.32 -0.52 7.09
CA ALA A 209 -19.80 -1.39 8.13
C ALA A 209 -20.95 -1.86 9.01
N SER A 210 -20.87 -3.07 9.51
CA SER A 210 -21.90 -3.59 10.42
C SER A 210 -21.92 -2.79 11.72
N SER A 211 -23.06 -2.81 12.40
CA SER A 211 -23.36 -1.89 13.51
C SER A 211 -22.47 -2.03 14.74
N THR A 212 -21.71 -3.13 14.85
CA THR A 212 -20.74 -3.30 15.94
C THR A 212 -19.30 -2.97 15.57
N GLU A 213 -19.02 -2.61 14.30
CA GLU A 213 -17.71 -2.08 13.90
C GLU A 213 -17.45 -0.69 14.49
N VAL A 214 -16.19 -0.39 14.79
CA VAL A 214 -15.72 0.98 15.06
C VAL A 214 -15.76 1.81 13.78
N GLY A 215 -15.52 1.16 12.65
CA GLY A 215 -15.49 1.74 11.32
C GLY A 215 -14.25 1.29 10.55
N GLY A 216 -13.94 2.02 9.48
CA GLY A 216 -12.78 1.77 8.65
C GLY A 216 -12.88 2.55 7.36
N LYS A 217 -12.06 2.14 6.39
CA LYS A 217 -11.76 2.93 5.19
C LYS A 217 -11.65 2.00 4.00
N VAL A 218 -12.25 2.37 2.88
CA VAL A 218 -11.89 1.84 1.57
C VAL A 218 -11.06 2.89 0.85
N ILE A 219 -9.87 2.50 0.41
CA ILE A 219 -8.92 3.40 -0.22
C ILE A 219 -8.67 2.92 -1.64
N LEU A 220 -8.92 3.80 -2.61
CA LEU A 220 -8.64 3.57 -4.02
C LEU A 220 -7.27 4.17 -4.36
N PHE A 221 -6.46 3.43 -5.10
CA PHE A 221 -5.13 3.87 -5.56
C PHE A 221 -5.06 3.87 -7.07
N GLN A 222 -4.41 4.90 -7.61
CA GLN A 222 -4.21 5.06 -9.04
C GLN A 222 -3.44 3.90 -9.66
N ASP A 223 -2.36 3.50 -9.00
CA ASP A 223 -1.43 2.52 -9.52
C ASP A 223 -1.50 1.21 -8.70
N ASP A 224 -0.85 0.15 -9.19
CA ASP A 224 -0.80 -1.12 -8.46
C ASP A 224 0.11 -0.98 -7.22
N CYS A 225 0.07 -1.98 -6.34
CA CYS A 225 0.85 -2.01 -5.10
C CYS A 225 0.61 -0.77 -4.21
N TYR A 226 -0.60 -0.21 -4.22
CA TYR A 226 -1.03 0.85 -3.31
C TYR A 226 -0.23 2.16 -3.46
N THR A 227 0.08 2.54 -4.70
CA THR A 227 0.87 3.74 -5.04
C THR A 227 0.08 4.74 -5.91
N GLY A 228 0.64 5.95 -6.04
CA GLY A 228 0.11 7.02 -6.90
C GLY A 228 -0.86 7.95 -6.18
N ARG A 229 -1.83 8.52 -6.90
CA ARG A 229 -2.94 9.26 -6.27
C ARG A 229 -3.83 8.30 -5.49
N TYR A 230 -4.38 8.75 -4.37
CA TYR A 230 -5.32 7.97 -3.58
C TYR A 230 -6.59 8.76 -3.22
N ALA A 231 -7.67 8.03 -2.92
CA ALA A 231 -8.90 8.56 -2.33
C ALA A 231 -9.43 7.61 -1.25
N ILE A 232 -9.77 8.16 -0.08
CA ILE A 232 -10.23 7.47 1.13
C ILE A 232 -11.73 7.68 1.29
N PHE A 233 -12.45 6.56 1.43
CA PHE A 233 -13.89 6.52 1.66
C PHE A 233 -14.15 5.88 3.03
N PRO A 234 -14.44 6.67 4.07
CA PRO A 234 -14.70 6.13 5.40
C PRO A 234 -16.04 5.38 5.43
N THR A 235 -16.15 4.39 6.30
CA THR A 235 -17.39 3.67 6.57
C THR A 235 -18.07 4.27 7.80
N THR A 236 -19.40 4.34 7.79
CA THR A 236 -20.18 4.81 8.94
C THR A 236 -20.57 3.61 9.82
N ALA A 237 -20.07 3.56 11.05
CA ALA A 237 -20.52 2.56 12.02
C ALA A 237 -21.99 2.80 12.43
N GLY A 238 -22.75 1.72 12.66
CA GLY A 238 -24.02 1.80 13.39
C GLY A 238 -25.28 2.13 12.58
N ALA A 239 -25.19 2.41 11.27
CA ALA A 239 -26.35 2.71 10.43
C ALA A 239 -26.33 1.92 9.11
N PRO A 240 -26.49 0.59 9.12
CA PRO A 240 -26.46 -0.25 7.91
C PRO A 240 -27.57 0.08 6.89
N ASP A 241 -28.55 0.90 7.27
CA ASP A 241 -29.61 1.40 6.39
C ASP A 241 -29.22 2.73 5.70
N GLU A 242 -28.16 3.41 6.14
CA GLU A 242 -27.62 4.65 5.58
C GLU A 242 -26.24 4.41 4.94
N ARG A 243 -26.22 3.59 3.88
CA ARG A 243 -25.01 3.34 3.09
C ARG A 243 -24.32 4.66 2.71
N ALA A 244 -23.00 4.74 2.93
CA ALA A 244 -22.21 5.89 2.53
C ALA A 244 -21.97 5.83 1.00
N TYR A 245 -22.87 6.49 0.29
CA TYR A 245 -22.99 6.51 -1.16
C TYR A 245 -22.06 7.58 -1.77
N THR A 246 -21.10 7.14 -2.59
CA THR A 246 -20.29 8.04 -3.42
C THR A 246 -20.66 7.87 -4.90
N PRO A 247 -21.49 8.76 -5.48
CA PRO A 247 -22.04 8.57 -6.83
C PRO A 247 -21.01 8.82 -7.93
N TYR A 248 -19.91 9.50 -7.61
CA TYR A 248 -18.81 9.74 -8.55
C TYR A 248 -17.47 9.93 -7.83
N VAL A 249 -16.49 9.08 -8.14
CA VAL A 249 -15.10 9.18 -7.62
C VAL A 249 -14.13 9.85 -8.58
N GLY A 250 -14.54 10.09 -9.83
CA GLY A 250 -13.66 10.62 -10.87
C GLY A 250 -13.11 12.03 -10.58
N ASN A 251 -13.74 12.79 -9.69
CA ASN A 251 -13.21 14.07 -9.20
C ASN A 251 -11.83 13.96 -8.54
N PHE A 252 -11.45 12.76 -8.08
CA PHE A 252 -10.23 12.55 -7.29
C PHE A 252 -9.20 11.70 -8.06
N ILE A 253 -9.62 10.52 -8.52
CA ILE A 253 -8.73 9.56 -9.18
C ILE A 253 -8.95 9.47 -10.70
N ASN A 254 -9.99 10.14 -11.22
CA ASN A 254 -10.39 10.11 -12.64
C ASN A 254 -10.60 8.69 -13.16
N ASP A 255 -11.31 7.87 -12.37
CA ASP A 255 -11.62 6.46 -12.61
C ASP A 255 -10.42 5.51 -12.77
N LYS A 256 -9.19 6.04 -12.64
CA LYS A 256 -7.95 5.27 -12.64
C LYS A 256 -7.77 4.64 -11.28
N THR A 257 -8.32 3.43 -11.09
CA THR A 257 -8.08 2.60 -9.92
C THR A 257 -7.38 1.31 -10.36
N SER A 258 -6.15 1.12 -9.90
CA SER A 258 -5.38 -0.11 -10.14
C SER A 258 -5.17 -0.94 -8.88
N SER A 259 -5.37 -0.40 -7.68
CA SER A 259 -5.40 -1.21 -6.45
C SER A 259 -6.33 -0.62 -5.40
N ILE A 260 -6.79 -1.46 -4.46
CA ILE A 260 -7.72 -1.08 -3.40
C ILE A 260 -7.24 -1.68 -2.09
N LEU A 261 -7.29 -0.87 -1.03
CA LEU A 261 -7.04 -1.30 0.34
C LEU A 261 -8.30 -1.07 1.17
N VAL A 262 -8.83 -2.11 1.82
CA VAL A 262 -9.81 -1.94 2.90
C VAL A 262 -9.05 -1.98 4.21
N VAL A 263 -9.21 -0.95 5.04
CA VAL A 263 -8.51 -0.78 6.32
C VAL A 263 -9.53 -0.74 7.44
N ARG A 264 -9.36 -1.61 8.43
CA ARG A 264 -10.18 -1.61 9.65
C ARG A 264 -9.71 -0.56 10.65
N GLN A 265 -10.67 0.13 11.25
CA GLN A 265 -10.41 1.04 12.37
C GLN A 265 -10.58 0.32 13.71
N TYR A 266 -9.82 0.73 14.70
CA TYR A 266 -9.85 0.22 16.06
C TYR A 266 -10.21 1.33 17.06
N GLU A 267 -10.69 0.92 18.23
CA GLU A 267 -10.84 1.84 19.36
C GLU A 267 -9.45 2.31 19.84
N ASN A 268 -9.36 3.50 20.43
CA ASN A 268 -8.12 4.04 21.02
C ASN A 268 -6.95 4.21 20.04
N GLU A 269 -7.24 4.59 18.80
CA GLU A 269 -6.23 4.96 17.81
C GLU A 269 -5.58 6.31 18.10
N VAL A 270 -4.26 6.36 17.94
CA VAL A 270 -3.45 7.57 17.98
C VAL A 270 -2.77 7.70 16.61
N PRO A 271 -3.28 8.59 15.73
CA PRO A 271 -2.60 8.89 14.48
C PRO A 271 -1.36 9.75 14.75
N VAL A 272 -0.26 9.41 14.09
CA VAL A 272 1.07 10.00 14.27
C VAL A 272 1.68 10.24 12.89
N THR A 273 2.17 11.46 12.65
CA THR A 273 2.92 11.79 11.43
C THR A 273 4.41 11.80 11.75
N LEU A 274 5.15 10.81 11.25
CA LEU A 274 6.58 10.67 11.58
C LEU A 274 7.44 11.84 11.08
N GLY A 275 7.05 12.48 9.98
CA GLY A 275 7.71 13.68 9.47
C GLY A 275 7.78 14.85 10.46
N SER A 276 6.89 14.88 11.46
CA SER A 276 6.84 15.95 12.47
C SER A 276 7.87 15.85 13.59
N PHE A 277 8.61 14.74 13.72
CA PHE A 277 9.59 14.53 14.79
C PHE A 277 11.01 15.03 14.47
N GLY A 278 11.16 15.98 13.55
CA GLY A 278 12.45 16.62 13.28
C GLY A 278 13.48 15.75 12.55
N LEU A 279 13.07 14.61 11.99
CA LEU A 279 13.95 13.74 11.19
C LEU A 279 14.59 14.50 10.01
N ARG A 280 13.89 15.52 9.48
CA ARG A 280 14.34 16.33 8.34
C ARG A 280 15.67 17.06 8.56
N ASP A 281 15.81 17.84 9.63
CA ASP A 281 16.97 18.72 9.82
C ASP A 281 18.25 17.88 9.96
N THR A 282 18.15 16.75 10.65
CA THR A 282 19.27 15.80 10.80
C THR A 282 19.61 15.07 9.50
N ILE A 283 18.61 14.82 8.64
CA ILE A 283 18.83 14.23 7.31
C ILE A 283 19.58 15.18 6.37
N GLU A 284 19.39 16.50 6.52
CA GLU A 284 20.14 17.51 5.76
C GLU A 284 21.62 17.50 6.14
N ASP A 285 21.94 17.47 7.43
CA ASP A 285 23.31 17.32 7.90
C ASP A 285 23.93 16.00 7.42
N PHE A 286 23.14 14.92 7.40
CA PHE A 286 23.54 13.63 6.84
C PHE A 286 23.93 13.75 5.36
N VAL A 287 23.05 14.29 4.50
CA VAL A 287 23.32 14.38 3.05
C VAL A 287 24.57 15.21 2.78
N ASN A 288 24.74 16.32 3.50
CA ASN A 288 25.92 17.17 3.39
C ASN A 288 27.22 16.48 3.88
N GLY A 289 27.11 15.44 4.70
CA GLY A 289 28.24 14.67 5.23
C GLY A 289 28.68 13.47 4.38
N VAL A 290 27.86 13.02 3.42
CA VAL A 290 28.14 11.84 2.58
C VAL A 290 29.22 12.12 1.54
N ASP A 291 29.04 13.18 0.75
CA ASP A 291 29.92 13.57 -0.35
C ASP A 291 29.61 15.03 -0.69
N ASP A 292 30.63 15.86 -0.93
CA ASP A 292 30.47 17.29 -1.23
C ASP A 292 29.77 17.55 -2.57
N ARG A 293 29.63 16.53 -3.40
CA ARG A 293 28.87 16.57 -4.65
C ARG A 293 27.40 16.29 -4.47
N ILE A 294 26.96 15.83 -3.31
CA ILE A 294 25.55 15.50 -3.06
C ILE A 294 24.92 16.64 -2.27
N SER A 295 23.82 17.17 -2.78
CA SER A 295 23.01 18.17 -2.07
C SER A 295 21.55 17.71 -2.00
N LEU A 296 20.82 18.19 -0.99
CA LEU A 296 19.39 17.93 -0.91
C LEU A 296 18.63 18.62 -2.04
N ARG A 297 17.64 17.93 -2.59
CA ARG A 297 16.71 18.46 -3.57
C ARG A 297 15.28 18.44 -3.04
N GLY A 298 14.95 19.43 -2.22
CA GLY A 298 13.66 19.50 -1.54
C GLY A 298 13.65 18.65 -0.26
N ASP A 299 12.45 18.33 0.20
CA ASP A 299 12.27 17.83 1.56
C ASP A 299 12.32 16.29 1.59
N PRO A 300 13.05 15.68 2.54
CA PRO A 300 12.90 14.26 2.85
C PRO A 300 11.45 13.94 3.22
N VAL A 301 10.94 12.80 2.75
CA VAL A 301 9.57 12.36 3.00
C VAL A 301 9.57 10.96 3.58
N ILE A 302 8.76 10.73 4.61
CA ILE A 302 8.51 9.39 5.15
C ILE A 302 7.22 8.89 4.54
N THR A 303 7.37 8.11 3.47
CA THR A 303 6.23 7.54 2.76
C THR A 303 6.20 6.02 2.97
N TRP A 304 5.17 5.36 2.45
CA TRP A 304 4.98 3.93 2.58
C TRP A 304 5.40 3.16 1.32
N ASP A 305 5.86 1.94 1.50
CA ASP A 305 6.00 0.93 0.45
C ASP A 305 5.50 -0.36 1.07
N MET A 306 4.17 -0.46 1.17
CA MET A 306 3.52 -1.57 1.84
C MET A 306 3.63 -2.83 0.98
N TRP A 307 4.36 -3.82 1.47
CA TRP A 307 4.61 -5.10 0.80
C TRP A 307 5.43 -4.98 -0.49
N PRO A 308 6.68 -4.51 -0.39
CA PRO A 308 7.55 -4.36 -1.54
C PRO A 308 7.89 -5.73 -2.15
N ASN A 309 8.26 -5.75 -3.44
CA ASN A 309 8.55 -7.00 -4.15
C ASN A 309 9.69 -7.83 -3.52
N PHE A 310 10.64 -7.18 -2.85
CA PHE A 310 11.75 -7.87 -2.17
C PHE A 310 11.33 -8.51 -0.84
N SER A 311 10.20 -8.10 -0.27
CA SER A 311 9.66 -8.64 0.98
C SER A 311 8.13 -8.50 1.02
N PRO A 312 7.40 -9.30 0.22
CA PRO A 312 5.96 -9.13 -0.02
C PRO A 312 5.05 -9.46 1.18
N ASP A 313 5.63 -10.05 2.23
CA ASP A 313 4.92 -10.44 3.45
C ASP A 313 5.05 -9.41 4.56
N ARG A 314 5.98 -8.44 4.44
CA ARG A 314 6.23 -7.41 5.46
C ARG A 314 5.79 -6.04 5.00
N ARG A 315 5.39 -5.20 5.96
CA ARG A 315 5.03 -3.81 5.70
C ARG A 315 6.21 -2.92 6.02
N TYR A 316 6.58 -2.05 5.08
CA TYR A 316 7.62 -1.06 5.28
C TYR A 316 7.06 0.34 5.10
N ILE A 317 7.62 1.23 5.88
CA ILE A 317 7.71 2.63 5.49
C ILE A 317 9.09 2.82 4.86
N TYR A 318 9.28 3.83 4.03
CA TYR A 318 10.62 4.19 3.62
C TYR A 318 10.83 5.69 3.64
N LEU A 319 12.02 6.06 4.08
CA LEU A 319 12.50 7.42 4.06
C LEU A 319 13.04 7.69 2.65
N ARG A 320 12.39 8.59 1.92
CA ARG A 320 12.81 9.06 0.60
C ARG A 320 13.53 10.40 0.76
N ILE A 321 14.78 10.45 0.32
CA ILE A 321 15.62 11.64 0.38
C ILE A 321 15.96 12.05 -1.05
N PRO A 322 15.25 13.02 -1.62
CA PRO A 322 15.59 13.53 -2.94
C PRO A 322 16.91 14.30 -2.88
N VAL A 323 17.83 13.99 -3.79
CA VAL A 323 19.15 14.61 -3.86
C VAL A 323 19.50 15.02 -5.28
N GLU A 324 20.38 15.99 -5.40
CA GLU A 324 21.06 16.35 -6.63
C GLU A 324 22.53 15.92 -6.50
N VAL A 325 23.06 15.28 -7.54
CA VAL A 325 24.44 14.81 -7.56
C VAL A 325 25.23 15.58 -8.62
N ALA A 326 26.12 16.44 -8.15
CA ALA A 326 27.00 17.25 -8.97
C ALA A 326 27.99 16.37 -9.72
N ILE A 327 28.00 16.46 -11.05
CA ILE A 327 28.95 15.72 -11.87
C ILE A 327 29.92 16.69 -12.52
N ASP A 328 31.19 16.55 -12.17
CA ASP A 328 32.23 17.39 -12.76
C ASP A 328 32.16 17.31 -14.30
N TRP A 329 32.24 18.46 -14.96
CA TRP A 329 32.18 18.61 -16.42
C TRP A 329 30.90 18.07 -17.12
N TRP A 330 29.81 17.79 -16.40
CA TRP A 330 28.56 17.21 -16.93
C TRP A 330 27.33 17.80 -16.22
N PRO A 331 26.11 17.74 -16.79
CA PRO A 331 24.90 18.12 -16.04
C PRO A 331 24.73 17.30 -14.76
N ASP A 332 24.20 17.95 -13.74
CA ASP A 332 23.90 17.30 -12.46
C ASP A 332 22.78 16.28 -12.63
N TYR A 333 22.77 15.28 -11.76
CA TYR A 333 21.79 14.20 -11.80
C TYR A 333 20.75 14.35 -10.70
N ASP A 334 19.50 14.20 -11.08
CA ASP A 334 18.43 13.94 -10.13
C ASP A 334 18.54 12.51 -9.59
N ALA A 335 18.59 12.37 -8.27
CA ALA A 335 18.69 11.09 -7.61
C ALA A 335 17.86 11.03 -6.32
N GLU A 336 17.74 9.84 -5.77
CA GLU A 336 17.04 9.58 -4.51
C GLU A 336 17.82 8.55 -3.70
N VAL A 337 18.00 8.86 -2.41
CA VAL A 337 18.40 7.89 -1.40
C VAL A 337 17.16 7.36 -0.69
N ARG A 338 17.13 6.06 -0.41
CA ARG A 338 15.97 5.38 0.17
C ARG A 338 16.37 4.44 1.29
N TYR A 339 15.69 4.52 2.43
CA TYR A 339 15.83 3.58 3.55
C TYR A 339 14.47 2.96 3.88
N TRP A 340 14.33 1.64 3.73
CA TRP A 340 13.11 0.93 4.13
C TRP A 340 13.22 0.55 5.60
N ILE A 341 12.30 1.11 6.36
CA ILE A 341 12.22 0.99 7.81
C ILE A 341 11.10 0.02 8.15
N TYR A 342 11.44 -1.01 8.91
CA TYR A 342 10.49 -1.96 9.45
C TYR A 342 10.06 -1.51 10.85
N LEU A 343 8.79 -1.12 10.99
CA LEU A 343 8.20 -0.76 12.28
C LEU A 343 7.42 -1.94 12.87
N TYR A 344 7.51 -2.11 14.18
CA TYR A 344 6.80 -3.14 14.92
C TYR A 344 6.49 -2.72 16.35
N VAL A 345 5.46 -3.33 16.93
CA VAL A 345 5.18 -3.23 18.37
C VAL A 345 5.82 -4.42 19.06
N ASP A 346 6.68 -4.17 20.04
CA ASP A 346 7.35 -5.24 20.78
C ASP A 346 6.43 -5.88 21.84
N SER A 347 6.92 -6.94 22.48
CA SER A 347 6.18 -7.63 23.55
C SER A 347 5.82 -6.72 24.74
N GLY A 348 6.62 -5.69 25.02
CA GLY A 348 6.35 -4.65 26.03
C GLY A 348 5.19 -3.73 25.64
N GLY A 349 4.91 -3.61 24.34
CA GLY A 349 3.94 -2.67 23.79
C GLY A 349 4.58 -1.35 23.36
N ASP A 350 5.90 -1.30 23.24
CA ASP A 350 6.60 -0.13 22.72
C ASP A 350 6.67 -0.22 21.18
N LEU A 351 6.61 0.94 20.54
CA LEU A 351 6.87 1.05 19.11
C LEU A 351 8.38 1.04 18.88
N ARG A 352 8.86 0.12 18.04
CA ARG A 352 10.26 -0.04 17.66
C ARG A 352 10.39 -0.01 16.14
N GLY A 353 11.61 0.28 15.68
CA GLY A 353 11.89 0.38 14.25
C GLY A 353 13.37 0.28 13.94
N TYR A 354 13.67 -0.19 12.74
CA TYR A 354 15.03 -0.17 12.21
C TYR A 354 15.02 -0.17 10.68
N VAL A 355 16.11 0.32 10.08
CA VAL A 355 16.39 0.19 8.65
C VAL A 355 16.77 -1.26 8.34
N ASP A 356 15.95 -1.91 7.51
CA ASP A 356 16.14 -3.31 7.09
C ASP A 356 16.72 -3.38 5.66
N TRP A 357 16.40 -2.39 4.82
CA TRP A 357 16.95 -2.26 3.46
C TRP A 357 17.31 -0.82 3.15
N TYR A 358 18.26 -0.64 2.24
CA TYR A 358 18.62 0.67 1.70
C TYR A 358 18.82 0.58 0.19
N GLY A 359 18.67 1.72 -0.49
CA GLY A 359 18.75 1.78 -1.93
C GLY A 359 18.96 3.19 -2.43
N ALA A 360 19.29 3.26 -3.71
CA ALA A 360 19.43 4.51 -4.44
C ALA A 360 18.76 4.41 -5.81
N TRP A 361 18.25 5.53 -6.28
CA TRP A 361 17.72 5.71 -7.63
C TRP A 361 18.38 6.93 -8.25
N ALA A 362 18.63 6.90 -9.55
CA ALA A 362 19.04 8.07 -10.32
C ALA A 362 18.25 8.14 -11.63
N GLU A 363 18.00 9.36 -12.08
CA GLU A 363 17.40 9.60 -13.39
C GLU A 363 18.20 8.95 -14.51
N GLY A 364 17.54 8.69 -15.64
CA GLY A 364 18.15 7.97 -16.76
C GLY A 364 19.17 8.81 -17.52
N GLY A 365 20.37 8.28 -17.72
CA GLY A 365 21.41 8.95 -18.47
C GLY A 365 22.75 8.20 -18.51
N LEU A 366 23.77 8.88 -19.04
CA LEU A 366 25.08 8.29 -19.28
C LEU A 366 25.83 7.89 -18.01
N LYS A 367 25.63 8.63 -16.92
CA LYS A 367 26.33 8.48 -15.65
C LYS A 367 25.49 7.92 -14.53
N SER A 368 24.23 7.54 -14.78
CA SER A 368 23.33 6.99 -13.76
C SER A 368 23.91 5.79 -13.02
N GLY A 369 24.67 4.93 -13.73
CA GLY A 369 25.39 3.82 -13.13
C GLY A 369 26.40 4.27 -12.07
N ASP A 370 27.31 5.16 -12.45
CA ASP A 370 28.35 5.72 -11.57
C ASP A 370 27.72 6.46 -10.38
N VAL A 371 26.63 7.21 -10.61
CA VAL A 371 25.89 7.91 -9.56
C VAL A 371 25.28 6.95 -8.55
N VAL A 372 24.52 5.95 -9.03
CA VAL A 372 23.88 4.96 -8.14
C VAL A 372 24.93 4.14 -7.42
N ASP A 373 26.02 3.73 -8.06
CA ASP A 373 27.10 3.01 -7.39
C ASP A 373 27.78 3.84 -6.30
N GLY A 374 28.10 5.10 -6.59
CA GLY A 374 28.68 6.02 -5.60
C GLY A 374 27.77 6.22 -4.39
N LEU A 375 26.47 6.43 -4.62
CA LEU A 375 25.47 6.52 -3.54
C LEU A 375 25.44 5.20 -2.74
N MET A 376 25.26 4.07 -3.41
CA MET A 376 25.14 2.75 -2.77
C MET A 376 26.36 2.34 -1.95
N ASP A 377 27.55 2.82 -2.29
CA ASP A 377 28.78 2.55 -1.54
C ASP A 377 28.90 3.42 -0.28
N ALA A 378 28.27 4.59 -0.24
CA ALA A 378 28.28 5.47 0.91
C ALA A 378 27.15 5.19 1.93
N LEU A 379 26.00 4.67 1.48
CA LEU A 379 24.83 4.39 2.33
C LEU A 379 25.05 3.43 3.52
N PRO A 380 25.95 2.42 3.49
CA PRO A 380 26.12 1.52 4.62
C PRO A 380 26.57 2.21 5.91
N ASP A 381 27.39 3.27 5.80
CA ASP A 381 27.99 3.95 6.94
C ASP A 381 27.00 4.88 7.68
N THR A 382 25.80 5.05 7.12
CA THR A 382 24.80 6.03 7.54
C THR A 382 23.66 5.39 8.33
N ILE A 383 23.54 4.06 8.24
CA ILE A 383 22.41 3.29 8.76
C ILE A 383 22.27 3.45 10.28
N ASP A 384 23.39 3.51 11.00
CA ASP A 384 23.37 3.68 12.45
C ASP A 384 22.80 5.04 12.86
N ASP A 385 23.19 6.10 12.15
CA ASP A 385 22.70 7.45 12.41
C ASP A 385 21.20 7.53 12.13
N VAL A 386 20.75 6.98 10.99
CA VAL A 386 19.32 6.89 10.66
C VAL A 386 18.56 6.09 11.73
N ASN A 387 19.11 4.96 12.19
CA ASN A 387 18.49 4.17 13.25
C ASN A 387 18.45 4.89 14.60
N SER A 388 19.50 5.64 14.96
CA SER A 388 19.54 6.44 16.19
C SER A 388 18.45 7.51 16.17
N GLN A 389 18.35 8.26 15.07
CA GLN A 389 17.34 9.31 14.91
C GLN A 389 15.93 8.73 14.87
N LEU A 390 15.75 7.60 14.19
CA LEU A 390 14.50 6.86 14.22
C LEU A 390 14.15 6.46 15.65
N SER A 391 15.08 5.91 16.42
CA SER A 391 14.84 5.53 17.81
C SER A 391 14.36 6.72 18.64
N ASP A 392 15.01 7.88 18.53
CA ASP A 392 14.62 9.09 19.27
C ASP A 392 13.19 9.54 18.90
N ALA A 393 12.84 9.50 17.60
CA ALA A 393 11.50 9.81 17.12
C ALA A 393 10.43 8.82 17.63
N LEU A 394 10.77 7.52 17.70
CA LEU A 394 9.87 6.48 18.19
C LEU A 394 9.72 6.52 19.73
N ASP A 395 10.78 6.92 20.46
CA ASP A 395 10.72 7.12 21.91
C ASP A 395 9.78 8.28 22.28
N ALA A 396 9.67 9.31 21.44
CA ALA A 396 8.65 10.34 21.60
C ALA A 396 7.22 9.77 21.46
N ALA A 397 7.01 8.82 20.54
CA ALA A 397 5.74 8.12 20.41
C ALA A 397 5.45 7.17 21.59
N ALA A 398 6.49 6.67 22.28
CA ALA A 398 6.36 5.82 23.46
C ALA A 398 5.62 6.49 24.63
N LEU A 399 5.48 7.82 24.63
CA LEU A 399 4.64 8.55 25.60
C LEU A 399 3.16 8.09 25.60
N PHE A 400 2.69 7.50 24.50
CA PHE A 400 1.31 6.99 24.39
C PHE A 400 1.18 5.48 24.59
N ALA A 401 2.30 4.78 24.83
CA ALA A 401 2.35 3.35 25.10
C ALA A 401 1.55 2.97 26.38
N PRO A 402 1.20 1.68 26.58
CA PRO A 402 1.48 0.53 25.73
C PRO A 402 0.54 0.40 24.53
N PHE A 403 1.10 0.01 23.39
CA PHE A 403 0.38 -0.29 22.16
C PHE A 403 0.13 -1.79 22.00
N GLU A 404 -0.98 -2.12 21.34
CA GLU A 404 -1.30 -3.49 20.94
C GLU A 404 -0.78 -3.78 19.53
N ARG A 405 -0.91 -2.80 18.63
CA ARG A 405 -0.59 -2.93 17.21
C ARG A 405 -0.34 -1.58 16.58
N GLN A 406 0.17 -1.62 15.35
CA GLN A 406 0.37 -0.46 14.50
C GLN A 406 -0.10 -0.78 13.07
N TYR A 407 -0.52 0.24 12.35
CA TYR A 407 -0.81 0.16 10.93
C TYR A 407 -0.61 1.52 10.25
N PHE A 408 -0.52 1.53 8.93
CA PHE A 408 -0.29 2.71 8.11
C PHE A 408 -1.53 3.15 7.33
N LEU A 409 -1.64 4.45 7.08
CA LEU A 409 -2.57 5.08 6.15
C LEU A 409 -1.80 6.02 5.22
N PRO A 410 -2.24 6.19 3.96
CA PRO A 410 -1.58 7.10 3.04
C PRO A 410 -1.88 8.55 3.39
N GLY A 411 -0.89 9.43 3.22
CA GLY A 411 -1.00 10.86 3.51
C GLY A 411 -1.14 11.17 5.00
N THR A 412 -1.35 12.45 5.33
CA THR A 412 -1.32 12.97 6.71
C THR A 412 -2.67 13.28 7.35
N ALA A 413 -3.78 13.23 6.59
CA ALA A 413 -5.18 13.35 7.08
C ALA A 413 -6.22 13.52 5.95
N GLY A 414 -5.77 13.84 4.72
CA GLY A 414 -6.67 14.14 3.61
C GLY A 414 -7.47 12.93 3.14
N SER A 415 -8.73 13.15 2.76
CA SER A 415 -9.54 12.15 2.05
C SER A 415 -9.00 11.84 0.65
N THR A 416 -8.07 12.64 0.14
CA THR A 416 -7.36 12.42 -1.12
C THR A 416 -5.94 12.96 -1.00
N GLY A 417 -5.03 12.46 -1.83
CA GLY A 417 -3.65 12.90 -1.85
C GLY A 417 -2.80 12.04 -2.77
N ARG A 418 -1.50 12.01 -2.52
CA ARG A 418 -0.57 11.13 -3.24
C ARG A 418 0.26 10.32 -2.26
N THR A 419 0.65 9.13 -2.67
CA THR A 419 1.52 8.27 -1.85
C THR A 419 2.99 8.67 -1.96
N ASP A 420 3.33 9.77 -2.63
CA ASP A 420 4.65 10.38 -2.54
C ASP A 420 4.73 11.45 -1.44
N ASP A 421 3.64 11.66 -0.69
CA ASP A 421 3.54 12.49 0.51
C ASP A 421 3.82 11.68 1.80
N ASP A 422 3.96 12.37 2.94
CA ASP A 422 4.12 11.73 4.25
C ASP A 422 2.95 10.80 4.59
N LEU A 423 3.25 9.64 5.17
CA LEU A 423 2.25 8.70 5.66
C LEU A 423 1.75 9.04 7.07
N THR A 424 0.59 8.47 7.42
CA THR A 424 0.10 8.44 8.81
C THR A 424 0.35 7.06 9.41
N LEU A 425 1.10 7.03 10.50
CA LEU A 425 1.25 5.87 11.37
C LEU A 425 0.09 5.89 12.37
N VAL A 426 -0.66 4.81 12.47
CA VAL A 426 -1.74 4.66 13.44
C VAL A 426 -1.33 3.65 14.49
N LEU A 427 -1.29 4.11 15.74
CA LEU A 427 -0.97 3.28 16.91
C LEU A 427 -2.24 2.99 17.69
N VAL A 428 -2.47 1.72 18.03
CA VAL A 428 -3.66 1.29 18.78
C VAL A 428 -3.25 0.97 20.21
N ARG A 429 -3.84 1.65 21.20
CA ARG A 429 -3.50 1.48 22.62
C ARG A 429 -4.19 0.26 23.24
N ARG A 430 -3.52 -0.39 24.22
CA ARG A 430 -4.00 -1.61 24.93
C ARG A 430 -5.09 -1.38 25.96
#